data_AF-A0A180F4X5-F1
#
_entry.id   AF-A0A180F4X5-F1
#
_cell.length_a   1.000
_cell.length_b   1.000
_cell.length_c   1.000
_cell.angle_alpha   90.00
_cell.angle_beta   90.00
_cell.angle_gamma   90.00
#
_symmetry.space_group_name_H-M   'P 1'
#
loop_
_entity.id
_entity.type
_entity.pdbx_description
1 polymer ?
#
loop_
_entity_poly.entity_id
_entity_poly.type
_entity_poly.pdbx_seq_one_letter_code
_entity_poly.pdbx_strand_id
1 'polypeptide(L)'
;MELRIKRVSNIDGLQFAHGKGGQRDVSTRQGRYTGTPWIWHTGDDRSGAGDGENILVNPQGLSELKRIVVYCYIYEGVAKWAESNAVVTVKVSGSPDIVVEMGRQSSSQTFCAIAELLFDNNNSITVRKLVSFHSGHGDCDKAYNWGMKWTAGRK
;
A
#
# COMPACT_ATOMS: atom_id res chain seq x y z
N MET A 1 -23.08 -16.77 -15.15
CA MET A 1 -21.60 -16.87 -15.23
C MET A 1 -21.05 -15.47 -15.01
N GLU A 2 -20.69 -15.14 -13.77
CA GLU A 2 -20.32 -13.76 -13.39
C GLU A 2 -18.82 -13.54 -13.59
N LEU A 3 -18.48 -12.74 -14.60
CA LEU A 3 -17.12 -12.28 -14.86
C LEU A 3 -16.74 -11.22 -13.80
N ARG A 4 -16.26 -11.66 -12.63
CA ARG A 4 -15.55 -10.77 -11.71
C ARG A 4 -14.16 -10.49 -12.28
N ILE A 5 -14.01 -9.37 -12.98
CA ILE A 5 -12.69 -8.83 -13.33
C ILE A 5 -12.01 -8.40 -12.03
N LYS A 6 -11.28 -9.31 -11.38
CA LYS A 6 -10.39 -8.99 -10.27
C LYS A 6 -9.19 -8.25 -10.86
N ARG A 7 -9.30 -6.93 -11.01
CA ARG A 7 -8.13 -6.10 -11.33
C ARG A 7 -7.20 -6.10 -10.13
N VAL A 8 -5.94 -6.36 -10.40
CA VAL A 8 -4.86 -6.31 -9.43
C VAL A 8 -3.97 -5.14 -9.85
N SER A 9 -3.70 -4.22 -8.94
CA SER A 9 -2.95 -2.99 -9.21
C SER A 9 -1.99 -2.69 -8.08
N ASN A 10 -0.78 -2.23 -8.43
CA ASN A 10 0.19 -1.68 -7.50
C ASN A 10 0.19 -0.16 -7.65
N ILE A 11 -0.01 0.56 -6.54
CA ILE A 11 0.10 2.03 -6.47
C ILE A 11 1.35 2.32 -5.64
N ASP A 12 2.33 2.98 -6.23
CA ASP A 12 3.63 3.30 -5.62
C ASP A 12 3.77 4.82 -5.53
N GLY A 13 3.79 5.35 -4.30
CA GLY A 13 3.88 6.77 -4.00
C GLY A 13 5.01 7.49 -4.73
N LEU A 14 6.18 6.82 -4.87
CA LEU A 14 7.35 7.38 -5.53
C LEU A 14 7.09 7.82 -6.99
N GLN A 15 6.06 7.27 -7.64
CA GLN A 15 5.65 7.66 -9.00
C GLN A 15 5.00 9.04 -9.09
N PHE A 16 4.57 9.63 -7.97
CA PHE A 16 3.77 10.87 -7.92
C PHE A 16 4.53 12.06 -7.30
N ALA A 17 5.82 11.90 -7.02
CA ALA A 17 6.64 12.98 -6.52
C ALA A 17 6.73 14.15 -7.51
N HIS A 18 7.06 15.33 -6.98
CA HIS A 18 7.25 16.58 -7.74
C HIS A 18 6.00 17.04 -8.51
N GLY A 19 4.81 16.88 -7.92
CA GLY A 19 3.55 17.35 -8.51
C GLY A 19 3.04 16.51 -9.68
N LYS A 20 3.56 15.29 -9.87
CA LYS A 20 3.13 14.35 -10.93
C LYS A 20 1.83 13.58 -10.60
N GLY A 21 1.02 14.12 -9.69
CA GLY A 21 -0.29 13.57 -9.36
C GLY A 21 -1.36 13.91 -10.41
N GLY A 22 -2.52 13.29 -10.29
CA GLY A 22 -3.72 13.55 -11.07
C GLY A 22 -4.98 13.49 -10.22
N GLN A 23 -6.09 13.92 -10.80
CA GLN A 23 -7.34 14.13 -10.08
C GLN A 23 -7.96 12.80 -9.62
N ARG A 24 -8.63 12.82 -8.47
CA ARG A 24 -9.23 11.64 -7.81
C ARG A 24 -10.40 11.02 -8.59
N ASP A 25 -11.00 11.75 -9.52
CA ASP A 25 -12.18 11.37 -10.29
C ASP A 25 -11.85 10.74 -11.65
N VAL A 26 -10.60 10.88 -12.09
CA VAL A 26 -10.07 10.29 -13.33
C VAL A 26 -9.19 9.09 -12.99
N SER A 27 -9.15 8.10 -13.88
CA SER A 27 -8.24 6.96 -13.71
C SER A 27 -6.80 7.39 -13.96
N THR A 28 -5.99 7.33 -12.91
CA THR A 28 -4.56 7.65 -12.96
C THR A 28 -3.74 6.53 -12.30
N ARG A 29 -2.41 6.67 -12.30
CA ARG A 29 -1.54 5.75 -11.55
C ARG A 29 -1.72 5.84 -10.03
N GLN A 30 -2.26 6.96 -9.51
CA GLN A 30 -2.69 7.08 -8.11
C GLN A 30 -3.97 6.30 -7.82
N GLY A 31 -4.62 5.73 -8.83
CA GLY A 31 -5.92 5.10 -8.73
C GLY A 31 -7.06 6.03 -9.15
N ARG A 32 -8.26 5.75 -8.64
CA ARG A 32 -9.50 6.50 -8.88
C ARG A 32 -10.43 6.30 -7.69
N TYR A 33 -10.90 7.41 -7.12
CA TYR A 33 -11.82 7.39 -5.98
C TYR A 33 -13.28 7.23 -6.40
N THR A 34 -13.69 7.83 -7.53
CA THR A 34 -15.10 7.87 -7.98
C THR A 34 -15.52 6.70 -8.88
N GLY A 35 -14.65 5.71 -9.03
CA GLY A 35 -14.90 4.50 -9.82
C GLY A 35 -13.77 3.50 -9.58
N THR A 36 -13.85 2.32 -10.20
CA THR A 36 -12.83 1.27 -10.03
C THR A 36 -11.39 1.80 -10.23
N PRO A 37 -10.45 1.48 -9.32
CA PRO A 37 -10.53 0.49 -8.25
C PRO A 37 -11.08 1.02 -6.90
N TRP A 38 -11.69 2.21 -6.85
CA TRP A 38 -12.24 2.84 -5.63
C TRP A 38 -11.20 3.21 -4.58
N ILE A 39 -9.93 3.25 -4.99
CA ILE A 39 -8.77 3.58 -4.16
C ILE A 39 -8.04 4.73 -4.84
N TRP A 40 -7.63 5.75 -4.09
CA TRP A 40 -6.82 6.85 -4.60
C TRP A 40 -5.75 7.28 -3.59
N HIS A 41 -4.49 7.33 -4.04
CA HIS A 41 -3.34 7.78 -3.27
C HIS A 41 -3.19 9.30 -3.40
N THR A 42 -3.14 10.03 -2.29
CA THR A 42 -3.19 11.52 -2.29
C THR A 42 -1.94 12.17 -2.87
N GLY A 43 -0.82 11.46 -2.88
CA GLY A 43 0.46 11.93 -3.42
C GLY A 43 1.60 11.64 -2.46
N ASP A 44 2.83 11.74 -2.96
CA ASP A 44 4.05 11.56 -2.17
C ASP A 44 4.38 12.88 -1.46
N ASP A 45 4.19 12.92 -0.14
CA ASP A 45 4.58 14.04 0.70
C ASP A 45 6.02 13.87 1.21
N ARG A 46 6.98 14.30 0.39
CA ARG A 46 8.40 14.36 0.77
C ARG A 46 8.78 15.61 1.57
N SER A 47 7.82 16.51 1.84
CA SER A 47 8.12 17.74 2.57
C SER A 47 8.36 17.50 4.06
N GLY A 48 7.84 16.38 4.60
CA GLY A 48 7.87 16.06 6.02
C GLY A 48 7.02 17.01 6.88
N ALA A 49 6.21 17.88 6.25
CA ALA A 49 5.45 18.94 6.91
C ALA A 49 3.94 18.64 7.02
N GLY A 50 3.44 17.57 6.37
CA GLY A 50 2.04 17.13 6.42
C GLY A 50 1.83 15.81 7.17
N ASP A 51 0.60 15.27 7.07
CA ASP A 51 0.19 13.99 7.66
C ASP A 51 0.81 12.75 6.95
N GLY A 52 1.79 12.94 6.05
CA GLY A 52 2.44 11.90 5.26
C GLY A 52 1.64 11.46 4.01
N GLU A 53 1.96 10.27 3.49
CA GLU A 53 1.24 9.66 2.36
C GLU A 53 -0.10 9.07 2.81
N ASN A 54 -1.19 9.46 2.16
CA ASN A 54 -2.53 9.01 2.50
C ASN A 54 -3.17 8.23 1.33
N ILE A 55 -3.93 7.18 1.67
CA ILE A 55 -4.71 6.38 0.71
C ILE A 55 -6.18 6.53 1.08
N LEU A 56 -6.98 7.04 0.16
CA LEU A 56 -8.42 7.16 0.30
C LEU A 56 -9.11 5.96 -0.35
N VAL A 57 -9.97 5.29 0.42
CA VAL A 57 -10.84 4.21 -0.07
C VAL A 57 -12.28 4.72 -0.10
N ASN A 58 -12.98 4.58 -1.23
CA ASN A 58 -14.37 5.00 -1.34
C ASN A 58 -15.30 3.89 -0.81
N PRO A 59 -16.13 4.16 0.22
CA PRO A 59 -17.07 3.20 0.78
C PRO A 59 -18.03 2.58 -0.24
N GLN A 60 -18.38 3.32 -1.30
CA GLN A 60 -19.28 2.85 -2.36
C GLN A 60 -18.76 1.59 -3.09
N GLY A 61 -17.43 1.40 -3.12
CA GLY A 61 -16.78 0.29 -3.81
C GLY A 61 -16.27 -0.82 -2.89
N LEU A 62 -16.58 -0.81 -1.59
CA LEU A 62 -16.02 -1.77 -0.62
C LEU A 62 -16.31 -3.23 -1.00
N SER A 63 -17.51 -3.50 -1.53
CA SER A 63 -17.92 -4.83 -1.97
C SER A 63 -17.16 -5.35 -3.21
N GLU A 64 -16.49 -4.46 -3.94
CA GLU A 64 -15.62 -4.79 -5.08
C GLU A 64 -14.16 -5.01 -4.66
N LEU A 65 -13.79 -4.53 -3.47
CA LEU A 65 -12.46 -4.74 -2.90
C LEU A 65 -12.40 -6.10 -2.23
N LYS A 66 -11.28 -6.79 -2.40
CA LYS A 66 -10.99 -8.05 -1.70
C LYS A 66 -9.93 -7.86 -0.62
N ARG A 67 -8.87 -7.12 -0.97
CA ARG A 67 -7.66 -7.00 -0.17
C ARG A 67 -6.93 -5.70 -0.51
N ILE A 68 -6.40 -5.03 0.51
CA ILE A 68 -5.34 -4.01 0.39
C ILE A 68 -4.15 -4.49 1.23
N VAL A 69 -2.94 -4.31 0.70
CA VAL A 69 -1.71 -4.54 1.45
C VAL A 69 -0.91 -3.26 1.48
N VAL A 70 -0.53 -2.85 2.68
CA VAL A 70 0.36 -1.72 2.92
C VAL A 70 1.77 -2.28 3.11
N TYR A 71 2.73 -1.73 2.38
CA TYR A 71 4.14 -2.12 2.47
C TYR A 71 5.04 -0.89 2.41
N CYS A 72 6.27 -1.04 2.89
CA CYS A 72 7.35 -0.09 2.67
C CYS A 72 8.60 -0.85 2.21
N TYR A 73 9.49 -0.17 1.50
CA TYR A 73 10.72 -0.78 1.01
C TYR A 73 11.82 0.26 0.89
N ILE A 74 13.07 -0.19 0.98
CA ILE A 74 14.25 0.63 0.78
C ILE A 74 14.57 0.63 -0.71
N TYR A 75 14.47 1.80 -1.35
CA TYR A 75 14.92 2.01 -2.73
C TYR A 75 16.44 2.21 -2.75
N GLU A 76 17.14 1.58 -3.70
CA GLU A 76 18.58 1.68 -4.02
C GLU A 76 19.50 2.33 -2.96
N GLY A 77 20.41 1.55 -2.38
CA GLY A 77 21.44 2.04 -1.45
C GLY A 77 21.89 0.97 -0.45
N VAL A 78 22.81 1.35 0.46
CA VAL A 78 23.31 0.51 1.58
C VAL A 78 22.39 0.57 2.80
N ALA A 79 21.32 1.38 2.75
CA ALA A 79 20.50 1.71 3.90
C ALA A 79 19.88 0.46 4.55
N LYS A 80 20.07 0.34 5.86
CA LYS A 80 19.39 -0.66 6.70
C LYS A 80 18.18 -0.03 7.36
N TRP A 81 17.19 -0.84 7.70
CA TRP A 81 16.04 -0.38 8.48
C TRP A 81 16.44 0.38 9.74
N ALA A 82 17.45 -0.12 10.46
CA ALA A 82 17.99 0.48 11.68
C ALA A 82 18.59 1.89 11.51
N GLU A 83 18.87 2.31 10.27
CA GLU A 83 19.39 3.65 9.95
C GLU A 83 18.27 4.62 9.57
N SER A 84 17.02 4.15 9.52
CA SER A 84 15.84 4.94 9.18
C SER A 84 15.09 5.41 10.43
N ASN A 85 14.63 6.66 10.41
CA ASN A 85 13.67 7.18 11.39
C ASN A 85 12.22 7.05 10.89
N ALA A 86 11.96 6.23 9.87
CA ALA A 86 10.63 6.09 9.29
C ALA A 86 9.65 5.43 10.29
N VAL A 87 8.46 6.01 10.41
CA VAL A 87 7.33 5.45 11.14
C VAL A 87 6.18 5.26 10.17
N VAL A 88 5.71 4.03 10.04
CA VAL A 88 4.52 3.73 9.25
C VAL A 88 3.32 3.63 10.19
N THR A 89 2.30 4.45 9.93
CA THR A 89 1.03 4.41 10.66
C THR A 89 -0.10 4.05 9.72
N VAL A 90 -0.83 2.97 10.01
CA VAL A 90 -2.04 2.57 9.28
C VAL A 90 -3.23 2.80 10.18
N LYS A 91 -4.13 3.69 9.75
CA LYS A 91 -5.38 4.02 10.45
C LYS A 91 -6.57 3.55 9.63
N VAL A 92 -7.44 2.76 10.25
CA VAL A 92 -8.70 2.28 9.65
C VAL A 92 -9.81 2.53 10.65
N SER A 93 -10.87 3.24 10.24
CA SER A 93 -11.98 3.58 11.13
C SER A 93 -12.55 2.32 11.80
N GLY A 94 -12.66 2.35 13.14
CA GLY A 94 -13.17 1.22 13.93
C GLY A 94 -12.15 0.11 14.21
N SER A 95 -10.89 0.24 13.78
CA SER A 95 -9.79 -0.67 14.11
C SER A 95 -8.70 0.05 14.91
N PRO A 96 -7.93 -0.66 15.76
CA PRO A 96 -6.74 -0.09 16.38
C PRO A 96 -5.71 0.35 15.35
N ASP A 97 -5.04 1.47 15.62
CA ASP A 97 -3.95 1.96 14.79
C ASP A 97 -2.79 0.95 14.78
N ILE A 98 -2.23 0.69 13.60
CA ILE A 98 -0.97 -0.04 13.46
C ILE A 98 0.14 0.98 13.32
N VAL A 99 1.03 1.04 14.31
CA VAL A 99 2.25 1.85 14.27
C VAL A 99 3.47 0.92 14.19
N VAL A 100 4.37 1.21 13.26
CA VAL A 100 5.62 0.48 13.05
C VAL A 100 6.78 1.46 12.92
N GLU A 101 7.67 1.44 13.90
CA GLU A 101 8.95 2.15 13.86
C GLU A 101 9.96 1.31 13.06
N MET A 102 10.25 1.71 11.83
CA MET A 102 11.12 0.95 10.93
C MET A 102 12.57 0.91 11.44
N GLY A 103 13.02 1.98 12.09
CA GLY A 103 14.32 2.07 12.77
C GLY A 103 14.57 1.02 13.84
N ARG A 104 13.53 0.37 14.35
CA ARG A 104 13.64 -0.67 15.39
C ARG A 104 13.59 -2.08 14.82
N GLN A 105 13.47 -2.22 13.51
CA GLN A 105 13.41 -3.51 12.85
C GLN A 105 14.81 -3.99 12.46
N SER A 106 15.08 -5.28 12.68
CA SER A 106 16.34 -5.92 12.34
C SER A 106 16.12 -6.97 11.25
N SER A 107 16.22 -6.56 10.00
CA SER A 107 16.19 -7.46 8.85
C SER A 107 17.19 -7.03 7.77
N SER A 108 17.78 -8.01 7.09
CA SER A 108 18.63 -7.78 5.91
C SER A 108 17.81 -7.65 4.61
N GLN A 109 16.54 -8.02 4.65
CA GLN A 109 15.60 -7.90 3.54
C GLN A 109 15.08 -6.48 3.42
N THR A 110 15.02 -5.94 2.20
CA THR A 110 14.74 -4.52 1.93
C THR A 110 13.26 -4.20 1.72
N PHE A 111 12.38 -5.19 1.81
CA PHE A 111 10.93 -5.02 1.66
C PHE A 111 10.21 -5.46 2.94
N CYS A 112 9.26 -4.67 3.43
CA CYS A 112 8.46 -4.98 4.61
C CYS A 112 6.97 -4.85 4.30
N ALA A 113 6.20 -5.93 4.46
CA ALA A 113 4.75 -5.87 4.48
C ALA A 113 4.29 -5.42 5.88
N ILE A 114 3.52 -4.33 5.94
CA ILE A 114 3.14 -3.68 7.19
C ILE A 114 1.78 -4.18 7.67
N ALA A 115 0.77 -4.16 6.79
CA ALA A 115 -0.59 -4.53 7.13
C ALA A 115 -1.35 -5.16 5.95
N GLU A 116 -2.29 -6.04 6.27
CA GLU A 116 -3.30 -6.57 5.34
C GLU A 116 -4.68 -6.11 5.79
N LEU A 117 -5.44 -5.51 4.87
CA LEU A 117 -6.85 -5.20 5.04
C LEU A 117 -7.62 -6.17 4.16
N LEU A 118 -8.53 -6.94 4.76
CA LEU A 118 -9.44 -7.84 4.06
C LEU A 118 -10.85 -7.28 4.11
N PHE A 119 -11.47 -7.24 2.94
CA PHE A 119 -12.83 -6.73 2.76
C PHE A 119 -13.76 -7.92 2.57
N ASP A 120 -14.81 -8.00 3.38
CA ASP A 120 -15.85 -8.99 3.22
C ASP A 120 -17.06 -8.44 2.45
N ASN A 121 -17.99 -9.33 2.08
CA ASN A 121 -19.18 -8.95 1.33
C ASN A 121 -20.18 -8.13 2.17
N ASN A 122 -19.96 -7.96 3.48
CA ASN A 122 -20.82 -7.22 4.40
C ASN A 122 -20.28 -5.80 4.68
N ASN A 123 -19.33 -5.32 3.87
CA ASN A 123 -18.60 -4.07 4.05
C ASN A 123 -17.82 -3.99 5.38
N SER A 124 -17.49 -5.14 5.97
CA SER A 124 -16.58 -5.20 7.11
C SER A 124 -15.14 -5.26 6.64
N ILE A 125 -14.26 -4.63 7.41
CA ILE A 125 -12.82 -4.61 7.16
C ILE A 125 -12.13 -5.34 8.31
N THR A 126 -11.43 -6.42 7.99
CA THR A 126 -10.51 -7.07 8.94
C THR A 126 -9.11 -6.54 8.70
N VAL A 127 -8.51 -5.92 9.72
CA VAL A 127 -7.16 -5.37 9.67
C VAL A 127 -6.18 -6.30 10.40
N ARG A 128 -5.07 -6.65 9.74
CA ARG A 128 -4.01 -7.49 10.30
C ARG A 128 -2.68 -6.76 10.23
N LYS A 129 -1.97 -6.69 11.36
CA LYS A 129 -0.56 -6.30 11.41
C LYS A 129 0.28 -7.46 10.91
N LEU A 130 1.12 -7.22 9.90
CA LEU A 130 2.00 -8.24 9.32
C LEU A 130 3.43 -8.11 9.84
N VAL A 131 4.08 -6.96 9.59
CA VAL A 131 5.50 -6.68 9.89
C VAL A 131 6.40 -7.87 9.53
N SER A 132 6.33 -8.27 8.25
CA SER A 132 7.13 -9.36 7.70
C SER A 132 8.05 -8.86 6.60
N PHE A 133 9.25 -9.41 6.55
CA PHE A 133 10.30 -8.95 5.66
C PHE A 133 10.49 -9.93 4.49
N HIS A 134 10.81 -9.38 3.32
CA HIS A 134 10.90 -10.11 2.05
C HIS A 134 12.01 -9.54 1.17
N SER A 135 12.50 -10.34 0.23
CA SER A 135 13.52 -9.87 -0.73
C SER A 135 12.98 -8.87 -1.76
N GLY A 136 11.66 -8.77 -1.92
CA GLY A 136 10.99 -7.83 -2.82
C GLY A 136 9.52 -8.19 -3.04
N HIS A 137 8.85 -7.48 -3.94
CA HIS A 137 7.41 -7.66 -4.19
C HIS A 137 7.02 -9.09 -4.56
N GLY A 138 7.81 -9.75 -5.43
CA GLY A 138 7.51 -11.10 -5.90
C GLY A 138 7.64 -12.17 -4.81
N ASP A 139 8.57 -12.00 -3.89
CA ASP A 139 8.75 -12.89 -2.73
C ASP A 139 7.63 -12.69 -1.71
N CYS A 140 7.28 -11.44 -1.42
CA CYS A 140 6.16 -11.11 -0.55
C CYS A 140 4.81 -11.60 -1.10
N ASP A 141 4.58 -11.47 -2.41
CA ASP A 141 3.37 -11.99 -3.04
C ASP A 141 3.30 -13.52 -2.96
N LYS A 142 4.41 -14.25 -3.09
CA LYS A 142 4.43 -15.71 -2.86
C LYS A 142 4.05 -16.07 -1.43
N ALA A 143 4.55 -15.31 -0.44
CA ALA A 143 4.25 -15.56 0.97
C ALA A 143 2.76 -15.40 1.32
N TYR A 144 2.06 -14.49 0.64
CA TYR A 144 0.68 -14.11 0.98
C TYR A 144 -0.37 -14.39 -0.11
N ASN A 145 0.08 -14.90 -1.27
CA ASN A 145 -0.74 -15.25 -2.42
C ASN A 145 -1.68 -14.10 -2.84
N TRP A 146 -1.14 -12.92 -3.14
CA TRP A 146 -1.92 -11.80 -3.68
C TRP A 146 -2.30 -12.04 -5.14
N GLY A 147 -1.49 -12.79 -5.87
CA GLY A 147 -1.76 -13.20 -7.26
C GLY A 147 -1.41 -12.10 -8.25
N MET A 148 -0.40 -11.27 -7.95
CA MET A 148 0.11 -10.29 -8.91
C MET A 148 1.13 -10.95 -9.86
N LYS A 149 1.31 -10.37 -11.05
CA LYS A 149 2.49 -10.67 -11.88
C LYS A 149 3.49 -9.52 -11.72
N TRP A 150 4.60 -9.79 -11.07
CA TRP A 150 5.66 -8.81 -10.87
C TRP A 150 6.70 -8.89 -11.97
N THR A 151 7.00 -7.75 -12.57
CA THR A 151 8.17 -7.55 -13.42
C THR A 151 9.00 -6.44 -12.81
N ALA A 152 10.34 -6.59 -12.81
CA ALA A 152 11.23 -5.55 -12.33
C ALA A 152 10.96 -4.25 -13.10
N GLY A 153 10.52 -3.21 -12.40
CA GLY A 153 10.41 -1.88 -12.95
C GLY A 153 11.78 -1.21 -12.94
N ARG A 154 12.10 -0.43 -13.97
CA ARG A 154 13.21 0.51 -13.96
C ARG A 154 12.62 1.90 -13.72
N LYS A 155 13.03 2.59 -12.66
CA LYS A 155 12.69 4.00 -12.43
C LYS A 155 13.75 4.90 -13.06
#